data_AF-A0A1J5L9S6-F1
#
_entry.id   AF-A0A1J5L9S6-F1
#
_cell.length_a   1.000
_cell.length_b   1.000
_cell.length_c   1.000
_cell.angle_alpha   90.00
_cell.angle_beta   90.00
_cell.angle_gamma   90.00
#
_symmetry.space_group_name_H-M   'P 1'
#
loop_
_entity.id
_entity.type
_entity.pdbx_description
1 polymer ?
#
loop_
_entity_poly.entity_id
_entity_poly.type
_entity_poly.pdbx_seq_one_letter_code
_entity_poly.pdbx_strand_id
1 'polypeptide(L)'
;MSKYPHHSRGWRCTSGRRRCRGQALRDRLGKPLIVRSAYRSPEHNRSVGGATRSKHMEGAAFDIAMTNHDPAAFETPARAVGFLGFGFYPRSGFMHVDLGPTRQWGERFPVRATAFAEETPPAREVLADSRTMKGGGAAGVATLGAAGLEVAQNVLAETQSAIMPLVPYLDTLRWVFIAVALGGIAVTIYARIDDWTVATTPTGSEKR
;
A
#
# COMPACT_ATOMS: atom_id res chain seq x y z
N MET A 1 8.70 24.45 31.73
CA MET A 1 8.06 23.13 31.93
C MET A 1 6.81 23.03 31.09
N SER A 2 6.81 22.22 30.02
CA SER A 2 5.57 21.88 29.30
C SER A 2 5.21 20.43 29.65
N LYS A 3 4.06 20.28 30.33
CA LYS A 3 3.37 19.01 30.61
C LYS A 3 2.63 18.58 29.34
N TYR A 4 2.44 17.27 29.17
CA TYR A 4 1.63 16.56 28.16
C TYR A 4 2.42 15.92 26.99
N PRO A 5 2.68 14.60 27.07
CA PRO A 5 3.32 13.83 26.02
C PRO A 5 2.29 13.45 24.95
N HIS A 6 2.63 13.66 23.67
CA HIS A 6 1.84 13.13 22.57
C HIS A 6 1.98 11.60 22.50
N HIS A 7 0.95 10.91 22.94
CA HIS A 7 0.76 9.48 22.72
C HIS A 7 0.37 9.21 21.26
N SER A 8 1.34 9.27 20.35
CA SER A 8 1.26 8.51 19.10
C SER A 8 1.52 7.04 19.44
N ARG A 9 0.47 6.21 19.44
CA ARG A 9 0.60 4.75 19.33
C ARG A 9 1.04 4.40 17.91
N GLY A 10 2.22 4.91 17.52
CA GLY A 10 2.97 4.43 16.38
C GLY A 10 3.67 3.14 16.78
N TRP A 11 3.75 2.19 15.85
CA TRP A 11 4.49 0.94 15.98
C TRP A 11 5.89 1.23 16.55
N ARG A 12 6.04 1.13 17.87
CA ARG A 12 7.30 1.41 18.53
C ARG A 12 8.18 0.20 18.23
N CYS A 13 9.05 0.36 17.26
CA CYS A 13 10.13 -0.58 17.00
C CYS A 13 11.08 -0.56 18.20
N THR A 14 10.73 -1.33 19.22
CA THR A 14 11.60 -1.64 20.34
C THR A 14 12.73 -2.51 19.80
N SER A 15 13.93 -1.92 19.80
CA SER A 15 15.26 -2.53 19.73
C SER A 15 15.34 -3.96 19.14
N GLY A 16 15.77 -4.08 17.88
CA GLY A 16 16.49 -5.28 17.43
C GLY A 16 16.08 -5.94 16.11
N ARG A 17 14.93 -5.61 15.50
CA ARG A 17 14.52 -6.27 14.25
C ARG A 17 15.04 -5.54 13.01
N ARG A 18 15.68 -6.26 12.09
CA ARG A 18 16.26 -5.75 10.81
C ARG A 18 15.24 -4.94 9.98
N ARG A 19 13.98 -5.35 10.01
CA ARG A 19 12.82 -4.67 9.40
C ARG A 19 12.58 -3.25 9.96
N CYS A 20 12.91 -3.01 11.23
CA CYS A 20 12.78 -1.71 11.88
C CYS A 20 13.78 -0.67 11.37
N ARG A 21 14.98 -1.09 10.95
CA ARG A 21 16.03 -0.16 10.54
C ARG A 21 15.74 0.46 9.17
N GLY A 22 15.17 -0.33 8.24
CA GLY A 22 14.68 0.19 6.97
C GLY A 22 13.56 1.23 7.16
N GLN A 23 12.61 0.95 8.05
CA GLN A 23 11.55 1.92 8.38
C GLN A 23 12.12 3.19 9.04
N ALA A 24 13.01 3.05 10.02
CA ALA A 24 13.65 4.19 10.68
C ALA A 24 14.47 5.05 9.70
N LEU A 25 15.11 4.43 8.69
CA LEU A 25 15.83 5.15 7.64
C LEU A 25 14.86 5.93 6.75
N ARG A 26 13.77 5.30 6.31
CA ARG A 26 12.71 5.96 5.54
C ARG A 26 12.15 7.17 6.30
N ASP A 27 11.85 7.00 7.59
CA ASP A 27 11.29 8.08 8.42
C ASP A 27 12.28 9.26 8.55
N ARG A 28 13.58 8.98 8.66
CA ARG A 28 14.64 10.00 8.72
C ARG A 28 14.86 10.75 7.40
N LEU A 29 14.73 10.05 6.28
CA LEU A 29 14.93 10.64 4.95
C LEU A 29 13.70 11.42 4.47
N GLY A 30 12.52 11.18 5.06
CA GLY A 30 11.26 11.78 4.62
C GLY A 30 10.81 11.36 3.22
N LYS A 31 11.54 10.43 2.57
CA LYS A 31 11.30 9.97 1.20
C LYS A 31 11.29 8.43 1.14
N PRO A 32 10.52 7.80 0.23
CA PRO A 32 10.47 6.34 0.11
C PRO A 32 11.85 5.72 -0.20
N LEU A 33 12.11 4.53 0.36
CA LEU A 33 13.26 3.71 -0.02
C LEU A 33 12.88 2.80 -1.19
N ILE A 34 13.54 2.97 -2.34
CA ILE A 34 13.36 2.08 -3.50
C ILE A 34 14.32 0.90 -3.33
N VAL A 35 13.83 -0.19 -2.74
CA VAL A 35 14.61 -1.40 -2.48
C VAL A 35 14.67 -2.26 -3.74
N ARG A 36 15.89 -2.54 -4.23
CA ARG A 36 16.14 -3.44 -5.36
C ARG A 36 16.40 -4.87 -4.94
N SER A 37 17.07 -5.06 -3.82
CA SER A 37 17.30 -6.39 -3.25
C SER A 37 17.40 -6.31 -1.73
N ALA A 38 17.04 -7.39 -1.05
CA ALA A 38 17.07 -7.51 0.40
C ALA A 38 17.59 -8.88 0.82
N TYR A 39 16.73 -9.88 1.03
CA TYR A 39 17.21 -11.25 1.19
C TYR A 39 17.61 -11.84 -0.16
N ARG A 40 18.68 -12.64 -0.20
CA ARG A 40 19.06 -13.46 -1.35
C ARG A 40 19.27 -14.90 -0.89
N SER A 41 18.75 -15.87 -1.64
CA SER A 41 19.08 -17.29 -1.41
C SER A 41 20.57 -17.53 -1.74
N PRO A 42 21.19 -18.59 -1.20
CA PRO A 42 22.55 -18.97 -1.55
C PRO A 42 22.74 -19.19 -3.06
N GLU A 43 21.76 -19.81 -3.72
CA GLU A 43 21.76 -20.08 -5.17
C GLU A 43 21.78 -18.77 -5.95
N HIS A 44 20.88 -17.85 -5.61
CA HIS A 44 20.81 -16.56 -6.27
C HIS A 44 22.07 -15.74 -5.99
N ASN A 45 22.57 -15.73 -4.74
CA ASN A 45 23.80 -15.04 -4.38
C ASN A 45 25.00 -15.56 -5.20
N ARG A 46 25.13 -16.88 -5.40
CA ARG A 46 26.16 -17.46 -6.29
C ARG A 46 25.97 -17.02 -7.74
N SER A 47 24.74 -17.08 -8.26
CA SER A 47 24.45 -16.74 -9.67
C SER A 47 24.82 -15.30 -10.04
N VAL A 48 24.73 -14.38 -9.08
CA VAL A 48 25.05 -12.96 -9.28
C VAL A 48 26.48 -12.60 -8.86
N GLY A 49 27.34 -13.60 -8.59
CA GLY A 49 28.72 -13.37 -8.15
C GLY A 49 28.83 -12.73 -6.77
N GLY A 50 27.85 -12.93 -5.91
CA GLY A 50 27.81 -12.39 -4.55
C GLY A 50 28.84 -13.05 -3.63
N ALA A 51 29.30 -12.31 -2.63
CA ALA A 51 30.29 -12.80 -1.66
C ALA A 51 29.79 -14.03 -0.88
N THR A 52 30.70 -14.95 -0.56
CA THR A 52 30.41 -16.20 0.18
C THR A 52 29.76 -15.96 1.54
N ARG A 53 30.04 -14.82 2.18
CA ARG A 53 29.44 -14.41 3.48
C ARG A 53 28.59 -13.15 3.34
N SER A 54 27.81 -13.07 2.25
CA SER A 54 26.95 -11.92 1.95
C SER A 54 25.88 -11.69 3.02
N LYS A 55 25.74 -10.44 3.48
CA LYS A 55 24.70 -10.03 4.44
C LYS A 55 23.28 -10.09 3.87
N HIS A 56 23.13 -10.16 2.55
CA HIS A 56 21.84 -10.46 1.93
C HIS A 56 21.34 -11.86 2.31
N MET A 57 22.21 -12.84 2.46
CA MET A 57 21.82 -14.21 2.86
C MET A 57 21.40 -14.29 4.34
N GLU A 58 21.70 -13.27 5.14
CA GLU A 58 21.26 -13.15 6.54
C GLU A 58 20.00 -12.26 6.67
N GLY A 59 19.49 -11.72 5.55
CA GLY A 59 18.42 -10.72 5.55
C GLY A 59 18.81 -9.42 6.26
N ALA A 60 20.11 -9.11 6.29
CA ALA A 60 20.72 -8.00 7.02
C ALA A 60 21.34 -6.94 6.10
N ALA A 61 20.99 -6.97 4.81
CA ALA A 61 21.41 -6.03 3.80
C ALA A 61 20.26 -5.59 2.90
N PHE A 62 20.40 -4.39 2.33
CA PHE A 62 19.49 -3.83 1.34
C PHE A 62 20.31 -3.14 0.24
N ASP A 63 19.94 -3.40 -1.01
CA ASP A 63 20.39 -2.60 -2.14
C ASP A 63 19.32 -1.56 -2.44
N ILE A 64 19.64 -0.28 -2.27
CA ILE A 64 18.69 0.83 -2.37
C ILE A 64 19.04 1.65 -3.60
N ALA A 65 18.07 1.85 -4.50
CA ALA A 65 18.27 2.71 -5.65
C ALA A 65 18.48 4.15 -5.21
N MET A 66 19.52 4.78 -5.74
CA MET A 66 19.82 6.18 -5.47
C MET A 66 19.08 7.12 -6.41
N THR A 67 18.12 6.63 -7.21
CA THR A 67 17.41 7.50 -8.16
C THR A 67 16.78 8.68 -7.43
N ASN A 68 16.07 8.45 -6.32
CA ASN A 68 15.34 9.45 -5.54
C ASN A 68 16.05 9.97 -4.27
N HIS A 69 17.34 9.68 -4.13
CA HIS A 69 18.16 10.09 -2.99
C HIS A 69 19.46 10.75 -3.45
N ASP A 70 20.00 11.67 -2.67
CA ASP A 70 21.39 12.11 -2.82
C ASP A 70 22.30 11.08 -2.15
N PRO A 71 23.18 10.38 -2.88
CA PRO A 71 24.13 9.44 -2.28
C PRO A 71 24.98 10.06 -1.17
N ALA A 72 25.36 11.34 -1.29
CA ALA A 72 26.18 12.02 -0.29
C ALA A 72 25.38 12.27 1.00
N ALA A 73 24.12 12.71 0.88
CA ALA A 73 23.25 12.95 2.02
C ALA A 73 22.66 11.67 2.63
N PHE A 74 22.64 10.55 1.88
CA PHE A 74 22.04 9.28 2.31
C PHE A 74 22.83 8.56 3.41
N GLU A 75 24.16 8.69 3.42
CA GLU A 75 25.02 7.93 4.33
C GLU A 75 24.81 8.29 5.80
N THR A 76 24.75 9.58 6.12
CA THR A 76 24.60 10.09 7.50
C THR A 76 23.36 9.52 8.21
N PRO A 77 22.14 9.62 7.66
CA PRO A 77 20.96 9.04 8.29
C PRO A 77 20.99 7.50 8.31
N ALA A 78 21.58 6.84 7.30
CA ALA A 78 21.76 5.39 7.30
C ALA A 78 22.66 4.92 8.45
N ARG A 79 23.78 5.62 8.70
CA ARG A 79 24.66 5.37 9.86
C ARG A 79 23.94 5.64 11.17
N ALA A 80 23.12 6.68 11.26
CA ALA A 80 22.37 7.03 12.47
C ALA A 80 21.33 5.96 12.88
N VAL A 81 20.83 5.16 11.94
CA VAL A 81 19.97 3.98 12.23
C VAL A 81 20.77 2.67 12.31
N GLY A 82 22.10 2.79 12.25
CA GLY A 82 23.10 1.75 12.50
C GLY A 82 23.36 0.79 11.34
N PHE A 83 23.15 1.21 10.09
CA PHE A 83 23.84 0.58 8.97
C PHE A 83 25.31 0.98 8.99
N LEU A 84 26.21 0.01 8.87
CA LEU A 84 27.66 0.22 9.03
C LEU A 84 28.46 -0.23 7.80
N GLY A 85 27.96 -1.20 7.03
CA GLY A 85 28.54 -1.58 5.75
C GLY A 85 27.90 -0.82 4.59
N PHE A 86 28.74 -0.25 3.71
CA PHE A 86 28.32 0.56 2.56
C PHE A 86 29.03 0.10 1.27
N GLY A 87 28.27 -0.27 0.25
CA GLY A 87 28.78 -0.55 -1.09
C GLY A 87 28.25 0.46 -2.10
N PHE A 88 29.12 1.05 -2.91
CA PHE A 88 28.75 2.11 -3.85
C PHE A 88 28.81 1.62 -5.30
N TYR A 89 27.67 1.67 -6.00
CA TYR A 89 27.53 1.17 -7.36
C TYR A 89 26.89 2.24 -8.28
N PRO A 90 27.62 3.31 -8.64
CA PRO A 90 27.08 4.42 -9.43
C PRO A 90 26.64 4.00 -10.82
N ARG A 91 27.42 3.13 -11.50
CA ARG A 91 27.06 2.58 -12.82
C ARG A 91 25.74 1.82 -12.80
N SER A 92 25.48 1.11 -11.70
CA SER A 92 24.23 0.38 -11.50
C SER A 92 23.15 1.21 -10.82
N GLY A 93 23.49 2.40 -10.28
CA GLY A 93 22.60 3.36 -9.62
C GLY A 93 22.15 3.01 -8.19
N PHE A 94 22.82 2.13 -7.44
CA PHE A 94 22.42 1.78 -6.06
C PHE A 94 23.54 1.91 -5.06
N MET A 95 23.11 2.09 -3.81
CA MET A 95 23.95 1.89 -2.64
C MET A 95 23.52 0.62 -1.92
N HIS A 96 24.48 -0.24 -1.63
CA HIS A 96 24.31 -1.36 -0.71
C HIS A 96 24.49 -0.85 0.72
N VAL A 97 23.59 -1.24 1.62
CA VAL A 97 23.70 -0.97 3.06
C VAL A 97 23.45 -2.23 3.87
N ASP A 98 24.24 -2.46 4.92
CA ASP A 98 24.09 -3.64 5.77
C ASP A 98 24.51 -3.43 7.23
N LEU A 99 24.17 -4.41 8.07
CA LEU A 99 24.36 -4.40 9.53
C LEU A 99 25.64 -5.13 9.99
N GLY A 100 26.54 -5.48 9.08
CA GLY A 100 27.84 -6.06 9.41
C GLY A 100 28.82 -5.03 9.99
N PRO A 101 30.11 -5.38 10.10
CA PRO A 101 31.14 -4.45 10.56
C PRO A 101 31.25 -3.21 9.67
N THR A 102 31.76 -2.12 10.24
CA THR A 102 32.07 -0.88 9.51
C THR A 102 33.01 -1.17 8.36
N ARG A 103 32.53 -0.94 7.14
CA ARG A 103 33.32 -1.13 5.92
C ARG A 103 32.70 -0.37 4.76
N GLN A 104 33.53 -0.05 3.78
CA GLN A 104 33.12 0.60 2.55
C GLN A 104 33.83 -0.01 1.34
N TRP A 105 33.12 -0.16 0.22
CA TRP A 105 33.68 -0.69 -1.02
C TRP A 105 32.97 -0.15 -2.27
N GLY A 106 33.58 -0.33 -3.44
CA GLY A 106 33.06 0.21 -4.71
C GLY A 106 33.49 1.66 -4.97
N GLU A 107 32.83 2.29 -5.93
CA GLU A 107 33.18 3.63 -6.42
C GLU A 107 32.20 4.66 -5.90
N ARG A 108 32.70 5.79 -5.40
CA ARG A 108 31.83 6.89 -4.92
C ARG A 108 30.97 7.41 -6.08
N PHE A 109 29.74 7.81 -5.74
CA PHE A 109 28.88 8.47 -6.71
C PHE A 109 29.50 9.82 -7.12
N PRO A 110 29.49 10.17 -8.41
CA PRO A 110 29.90 11.50 -8.83
C PRO A 110 28.97 12.52 -8.19
N VAL A 111 29.52 13.69 -7.83
CA VAL A 111 28.73 14.82 -7.35
C VAL A 111 27.74 15.18 -8.44
N ARG A 112 26.44 15.08 -8.12
CA ARG A 112 25.35 15.44 -9.01
C ARG A 112 24.42 16.40 -8.27
N ALA A 113 23.95 17.44 -8.94
CA ALA A 113 22.81 18.20 -8.44
C ALA A 113 21.61 17.24 -8.41
N THR A 114 21.06 16.96 -7.22
CA THR A 114 19.89 16.10 -7.11
C THR A 114 18.66 16.85 -7.60
N ALA A 115 18.03 16.34 -8.66
CA ALA A 115 16.80 16.92 -9.23
C ALA A 115 15.55 16.68 -8.35
N PHE A 116 15.69 16.05 -7.18
CA PHE A 116 14.57 15.74 -6.30
C PHE A 116 14.33 16.93 -5.39
N ALA A 117 13.32 17.73 -5.73
CA ALA A 117 12.78 18.74 -4.84
C ALA A 117 12.63 18.17 -3.41
N GLU A 118 12.93 18.98 -2.40
CA GLU A 118 12.43 18.70 -1.07
C GLU A 118 10.92 18.54 -1.20
N GLU A 119 10.40 17.41 -0.70
CA GLU A 119 8.97 17.22 -0.63
C GLU A 119 8.48 18.28 0.35
N THR A 120 7.84 19.33 -0.18
CA THR A 120 7.22 20.34 0.66
C THR A 120 6.33 19.57 1.62
N PRO A 121 6.56 19.67 2.94
CA PRO A 121 5.68 19.03 3.90
C PRO A 121 4.28 19.40 3.47
N PRO A 122 3.36 18.43 3.25
CA PRO A 122 2.03 18.78 2.85
C PRO A 122 1.60 19.82 3.86
N ALA A 123 1.22 21.01 3.37
CA ALA A 123 0.55 21.98 4.22
C ALA A 123 -0.48 21.12 4.92
N ARG A 124 -0.37 20.98 6.25
CA ARG A 124 -1.42 20.33 7.01
C ARG A 124 -2.64 21.14 6.61
N GLU A 125 -3.43 20.63 5.69
CA GLU A 125 -4.75 21.18 5.47
C GLU A 125 -5.33 21.10 6.86
N VAL A 126 -5.61 22.28 7.39
CA VAL A 126 -6.41 22.43 8.58
C VAL A 126 -7.80 22.00 8.11
N LEU A 127 -7.97 20.69 7.91
CA LEU A 127 -9.25 20.01 7.67
C LEU A 127 -10.19 20.20 8.86
N ALA A 128 -9.69 20.77 9.96
CA ALA A 128 -10.51 21.27 11.05
C ALA A 128 -11.37 22.48 10.64
N ASP A 129 -10.91 23.32 9.70
CA ASP A 129 -11.69 24.46 9.20
C ASP A 129 -12.60 24.10 8.01
N SER A 130 -12.29 23.00 7.30
CA SER A 130 -13.14 22.47 6.23
C SER A 130 -14.26 21.54 6.71
N ARG A 131 -14.23 21.12 7.98
CA ARG A 131 -15.23 20.21 8.57
C ARG A 131 -16.35 20.91 9.35
N THR A 132 -16.26 22.22 9.55
CA THR A 132 -17.31 23.02 10.19
C THR A 132 -18.35 23.57 9.22
N MET A 133 -18.23 23.33 7.91
CA MET A 133 -19.26 23.70 6.93
C MET A 133 -19.63 22.50 6.03
N LYS A 134 -20.85 21.99 6.23
CA LYS A 134 -21.68 21.19 5.29
C LYS A 134 -21.54 19.65 5.16
N GLY A 135 -21.13 18.88 6.18
CA GLY A 135 -21.30 17.42 6.05
C GLY A 135 -21.09 16.51 7.25
N GLY A 136 -20.88 17.03 8.46
CA GLY A 136 -20.62 16.23 9.64
C GLY A 136 -21.88 15.95 10.46
N GLY A 137 -22.74 15.05 10.01
CA GLY A 137 -23.99 14.76 10.72
C GLY A 137 -24.48 13.33 10.58
N ALA A 138 -23.66 12.30 10.81
CA ALA A 138 -24.18 10.92 10.88
C ALA A 138 -23.32 9.88 11.62
N ALA A 139 -22.27 10.27 12.35
CA ALA A 139 -21.40 9.29 13.03
C ALA A 139 -21.45 9.46 14.55
N GLY A 140 -22.49 8.89 15.15
CA GLY A 140 -22.43 8.26 16.48
C GLY A 140 -22.27 9.19 17.68
N VAL A 141 -23.31 9.94 18.01
CA VAL A 141 -23.46 10.54 19.35
C VAL A 141 -24.76 10.03 19.96
N ALA A 142 -24.67 8.93 20.71
CA ALA A 142 -25.69 8.52 21.65
C ALA A 142 -25.44 9.18 23.01
N THR A 143 -25.56 10.51 23.08
CA THR A 143 -25.86 11.19 24.36
C THR A 143 -27.35 11.45 24.40
N LEU A 144 -28.07 10.56 25.08
CA LEU A 144 -29.50 10.73 25.35
C LEU A 144 -29.70 11.90 26.32
N GLY A 145 -30.00 13.07 25.75
CA GLY A 145 -30.49 14.28 26.40
C GLY A 145 -31.32 15.06 25.37
N ALA A 146 -32.12 16.05 25.78
CA ALA A 146 -33.08 16.73 24.92
C ALA A 146 -32.48 17.23 23.57
N ALA A 147 -31.27 17.79 23.60
CA ALA A 147 -30.55 18.22 22.41
C ALA A 147 -30.11 17.06 21.48
N GLY A 148 -29.87 15.86 22.04
CA GLY A 148 -29.55 14.67 21.25
C GLY A 148 -30.76 14.14 20.48
N LEU A 149 -31.97 14.32 21.00
CA LEU A 149 -33.20 13.90 20.31
C LEU A 149 -33.50 14.80 19.09
N GLU A 150 -33.27 16.11 19.21
CA GLU A 150 -33.42 17.06 18.09
C GLU A 150 -32.40 16.80 16.98
N VAL A 151 -31.14 16.55 17.34
CA VAL A 151 -30.11 16.18 16.36
C VAL A 151 -30.46 14.85 15.67
N ALA A 152 -30.93 13.86 16.42
CA ALA A 152 -31.37 12.59 15.83
C ALA A 152 -32.56 12.77 14.88
N GLN A 153 -33.54 13.60 15.23
CA GLN A 153 -34.71 13.88 14.38
C GLN A 153 -34.33 14.63 13.09
N ASN A 154 -33.43 15.62 13.18
CA ASN A 154 -32.95 16.34 11.99
C ASN A 154 -32.14 15.45 11.05
N VAL A 155 -31.26 14.61 11.58
CA VAL A 155 -30.51 13.62 10.77
C VAL A 155 -31.46 12.62 10.12
N LEU A 156 -32.49 12.16 10.85
CA LEU A 156 -33.47 11.24 10.30
C LEU A 156 -34.31 11.89 9.19
N ALA A 157 -34.72 13.15 9.35
CA ALA A 157 -35.48 13.90 8.36
C ALA A 157 -34.65 14.20 7.09
N GLU A 158 -33.39 14.62 7.24
CA GLU A 158 -32.49 14.84 6.10
C GLU A 158 -32.22 13.53 5.34
N THR A 159 -31.96 12.44 6.07
CA THR A 159 -31.71 11.12 5.48
C THR A 159 -32.96 10.59 4.76
N GLN A 160 -34.15 10.76 5.35
CA GLN A 160 -35.41 10.36 4.73
C GLN A 160 -35.70 11.18 3.47
N SER A 161 -35.43 12.48 3.46
CA SER A 161 -35.63 13.34 2.28
C SER A 161 -34.69 12.99 1.12
N ALA A 162 -33.46 12.55 1.42
CA ALA A 162 -32.49 12.12 0.41
C ALA A 162 -32.80 10.73 -0.15
N ILE A 163 -33.34 9.82 0.67
CA ILE A 163 -33.60 8.43 0.28
C ILE A 163 -34.96 8.27 -0.42
N MET A 164 -36.01 8.98 -0.01
CA MET A 164 -37.36 8.83 -0.57
C MET A 164 -37.47 8.91 -2.11
N PRO A 165 -36.78 9.82 -2.82
CA PRO A 165 -36.84 9.84 -4.28
C PRO A 165 -36.12 8.66 -4.95
N LEU A 166 -35.22 7.96 -4.23
CA LEU A 166 -34.47 6.81 -4.73
C LEU A 166 -35.22 5.47 -4.53
N VAL A 167 -36.14 5.40 -3.56
CA VAL A 167 -36.92 4.19 -3.24
C VAL A 167 -37.55 3.51 -4.48
N PRO A 168 -38.23 4.19 -5.41
CA PRO A 168 -38.82 3.52 -6.58
C PRO A 168 -37.76 2.95 -7.55
N TYR A 169 -36.57 3.54 -7.61
CA TYR A 169 -35.47 3.05 -8.44
C TYR A 169 -34.80 1.83 -7.83
N LEU A 170 -34.73 1.73 -6.50
CA LEU A 170 -34.17 0.56 -5.81
C LEU A 170 -34.99 -0.71 -6.09
N ASP A 171 -36.32 -0.59 -6.16
CA ASP A 171 -37.17 -1.74 -6.49
C ASP A 171 -37.02 -2.17 -7.95
N THR A 172 -36.93 -1.19 -8.86
CA THR A 172 -36.65 -1.45 -10.28
C THR A 172 -35.28 -2.13 -10.46
N LEU A 173 -34.25 -1.63 -9.78
CA LEU A 173 -32.89 -2.19 -9.81
C LEU A 173 -32.87 -3.63 -9.28
N ARG A 174 -33.60 -3.91 -8.19
CA ARG A 174 -33.76 -5.25 -7.61
C ARG A 174 -34.32 -6.23 -8.63
N TRP A 175 -35.42 -5.88 -9.29
CA TRP A 175 -36.04 -6.75 -10.30
C TRP A 175 -35.18 -6.94 -11.54
N VAL A 176 -34.46 -5.89 -11.98
CA VAL A 176 -33.50 -5.99 -13.09
C VAL A 176 -32.39 -7.00 -12.75
N PHE A 177 -31.80 -6.92 -11.56
CA PHE A 177 -30.78 -7.88 -11.13
C PHE A 177 -31.30 -9.32 -11.10
N ILE A 178 -32.51 -9.53 -10.58
CA ILE A 178 -33.14 -10.86 -10.56
C ILE A 178 -33.36 -11.38 -11.99
N ALA A 179 -33.89 -10.55 -12.89
CA ALA A 179 -34.14 -10.94 -14.27
C ALA A 179 -32.84 -11.29 -15.03
N VAL A 180 -31.78 -10.51 -14.85
CA VAL A 180 -30.46 -10.79 -15.45
C VAL A 180 -29.87 -12.09 -14.90
N ALA A 181 -29.97 -12.33 -13.59
CA ALA A 181 -29.49 -13.57 -12.98
C ALA A 181 -30.25 -14.80 -13.50
N LEU A 182 -31.58 -14.73 -13.58
CA LEU A 182 -32.41 -15.82 -14.12
C LEU A 182 -32.14 -16.07 -15.61
N GLY A 183 -31.96 -15.00 -16.41
CA GLY A 183 -31.58 -15.11 -17.82
C GLY A 183 -30.24 -15.83 -17.99
N GLY A 184 -29.23 -15.49 -17.18
CA GLY A 184 -27.94 -16.17 -17.19
C GLY A 184 -28.05 -17.65 -16.85
N ILE A 185 -28.86 -18.02 -15.85
CA ILE A 185 -29.10 -19.42 -15.48
C ILE A 185 -29.85 -20.17 -16.60
N ALA A 186 -30.83 -19.55 -17.24
CA ALA A 186 -31.55 -20.16 -18.36
C ALA A 186 -30.64 -20.42 -19.56
N VAL A 187 -29.75 -19.48 -19.89
CA VAL A 187 -28.77 -19.63 -20.98
C VAL A 187 -27.81 -20.79 -20.70
N THR A 188 -27.32 -20.93 -19.46
CA THR A 188 -26.41 -22.03 -19.12
C THR A 188 -27.09 -23.39 -19.16
N ILE A 189 -28.36 -23.48 -18.74
CA ILE A 189 -29.17 -24.71 -18.87
C ILE A 189 -29.43 -25.03 -20.34
N TYR A 190 -29.83 -24.03 -21.14
CA TYR A 190 -30.10 -24.22 -22.56
C TYR A 190 -28.87 -24.71 -23.32
N ALA A 191 -27.73 -24.04 -23.14
CA ALA A 191 -26.47 -24.44 -23.77
C ALA A 191 -26.10 -25.87 -23.39
N ARG A 192 -26.31 -26.26 -22.12
CA ARG A 192 -26.04 -27.63 -21.69
C ARG A 192 -26.96 -28.64 -22.38
N ILE A 193 -28.26 -28.35 -22.48
CA ILE A 193 -29.23 -29.24 -23.15
C ILE A 193 -28.95 -29.36 -24.64
N ASP A 194 -28.61 -28.25 -25.31
CA ASP A 194 -28.25 -28.23 -26.73
C ASP A 194 -27.07 -29.18 -27.02
N ASP A 195 -26.00 -29.08 -26.23
CA ASP A 195 -24.84 -30.00 -26.29
C ASP A 195 -25.26 -31.47 -26.15
N TRP A 196 -26.21 -31.79 -25.27
CA TRP A 196 -26.73 -33.16 -25.10
C TRP A 196 -27.54 -33.62 -26.33
N THR A 197 -28.33 -32.74 -26.94
CA THR A 197 -29.14 -33.10 -28.13
C THR A 197 -28.28 -33.33 -29.36
N VAL A 198 -27.24 -32.53 -29.56
CA VAL A 198 -26.26 -32.71 -30.64
C VAL A 198 -25.49 -34.02 -30.45
N ALA A 199 -25.09 -34.35 -29.22
CA ALA A 199 -24.37 -35.60 -28.93
C ALA A 199 -25.20 -36.88 -29.10
N THR A 200 -26.54 -36.78 -29.06
CA THR A 200 -27.45 -37.94 -29.12
C THR A 200 -28.15 -38.11 -30.45
N THR A 201 -27.93 -37.22 -31.42
CA THR A 201 -28.46 -37.38 -32.78
C THR A 201 -27.65 -38.45 -33.51
N PRO A 202 -28.23 -39.63 -33.83
CA PRO A 202 -27.51 -40.66 -34.57
C PRO A 202 -27.20 -40.14 -35.98
N THR A 203 -25.93 -40.15 -36.36
CA THR A 203 -25.50 -39.89 -37.74
C THR A 203 -26.17 -40.92 -38.63
N GLY A 204 -27.19 -40.48 -39.36
CA GLY A 204 -27.96 -41.30 -40.27
C GLY A 204 -27.05 -41.92 -41.33
N SER A 205 -26.94 -43.25 -41.27
CA SER A 205 -26.54 -44.19 -42.32
C SER A 205 -25.84 -43.61 -43.54
N GLU A 206 -24.52 -43.74 -43.55
CA GLU A 206 -23.73 -43.81 -44.78
C GLU A 206 -24.13 -45.10 -45.52
N LYS A 207 -25.01 -44.96 -46.52
CA LYS A 207 -25.25 -46.01 -47.52
C LYS A 207 -24.29 -45.79 -48.69
N ARG A 208 -23.33 -46.72 -48.75
CA ARG A 208 -22.70 -47.36 -49.92
C ARG A 208 -22.56 -46.56 -51.21
#